data_AF-A0A2D6SQC9-F1
#
_entry.id   AF-A0A2D6SQC9-F1
#
_cell.length_a   1.000
_cell.length_b   1.000
_cell.length_c   1.000
_cell.angle_alpha   90.00
_cell.angle_beta   90.00
_cell.angle_gamma   90.00
#
_symmetry.space_group_name_H-M   'P 1'
#
loop_
_entity.id
_entity.type
_entity.pdbx_description
1 polymer ?
#
loop_
_entity_poly.entity_id
_entity_poly.type
_entity_poly.pdbx_seq_one_letter_code
_entity_poly.pdbx_strand_id
1 'polypeptide(L)' 'MAKSMIVKSQVREHAKFDGKDLSVSEEFYSALEEKVKNLIGDASKRAKLNSRNTVMARDL' A
#
# COMPACT_ATOMS: atom_id res chain seq x y z
N MET A 1 12.57 10.35 -12.86
CA MET A 1 11.22 10.54 -12.30
C MET A 1 11.05 9.59 -11.14
N ALA A 2 10.82 10.08 -9.93
CA ALA A 2 10.52 9.20 -8.79
C ALA A 2 9.11 8.61 -9.01
N LYS A 3 9.02 7.31 -9.29
CA LYS A 3 7.76 6.62 -9.51
C LYS A 3 7.16 6.28 -8.14
N SER A 4 6.07 6.94 -7.75
CA SER A 4 5.33 6.59 -6.53
C SER A 4 4.68 5.23 -6.70
N MET A 5 4.66 4.44 -5.61
CA MET A 5 4.01 3.12 -5.59
C MET A 5 2.48 3.20 -5.53
N ILE A 6 1.94 4.36 -5.20
CA ILE A 6 0.50 4.60 -5.09
C ILE A 6 0.04 5.61 -6.14
N VAL A 7 -1.17 5.42 -6.63
CA VAL A 7 -1.82 6.38 -7.54
C VAL A 7 -2.70 7.30 -6.71
N LYS A 8 -2.28 8.56 -6.53
CA LYS A 8 -2.98 9.53 -5.67
C LYS A 8 -4.46 9.71 -6.03
N SER A 9 -4.82 9.65 -7.32
CA SER A 9 -6.23 9.75 -7.74
C SER A 9 -7.08 8.58 -7.23
N GLN A 10 -6.54 7.36 -7.25
CA GLN A 10 -7.21 6.17 -6.72
C GLN A 10 -7.36 6.26 -5.20
N VAL A 11 -6.36 6.78 -4.49
CA VAL A 11 -6.45 6.99 -3.04
C VAL A 11 -7.58 7.96 -2.69
N ARG A 12 -7.74 9.07 -3.42
CA ARG A 12 -8.86 10.01 -3.20
C ARG A 12 -10.22 9.38 -3.50
N GLU A 13 -10.32 8.59 -4.56
CA GLU A 13 -11.56 7.90 -4.93
C GLU A 13 -12.06 6.94 -3.84
N HIS A 14 -11.14 6.33 -3.09
CA HIS A 14 -11.43 5.43 -1.98
C HIS A 14 -11.45 6.11 -0.60
N ALA A 15 -11.03 7.38 -0.50
CA ALA A 15 -11.07 8.14 0.74
C ALA A 15 -12.51 8.64 0.99
N LYS A 16 -13.41 7.69 1.28
CA LYS A 16 -14.83 7.94 1.50
C LYS A 16 -15.28 7.32 2.81
N PHE A 17 -16.16 8.01 3.51
CA PHE A 17 -16.82 7.49 4.70
C PHE A 17 -18.28 7.92 4.69
N ASP A 18 -19.20 6.98 4.90
CA ASP A 18 -20.65 7.24 4.90
C ASP A 18 -21.14 8.00 3.64
N GLY A 19 -20.65 7.59 2.46
CA GLY A 19 -21.00 8.19 1.17
C GLY A 19 -20.41 9.58 0.90
N LYS A 20 -19.56 10.11 1.79
CA LYS A 20 -18.92 11.42 1.64
C LYS A 20 -17.43 11.28 1.36
N ASP A 21 -16.93 12.10 0.44
CA ASP A 21 -15.51 12.21 0.14
C ASP A 21 -14.75 12.91 1.29
N LEU A 22 -13.55 12.43 1.56
CA LEU A 22 -12.61 13.01 2.51
C LEU A 22 -11.44 13.64 1.76
N SER A 23 -11.03 14.83 2.21
CA SER A 23 -9.79 15.45 1.76
C SER A 23 -8.59 14.65 2.24
N VAL A 24 -7.62 14.41 1.35
CA VAL A 24 -6.40 13.64 1.64
C VAL A 24 -5.19 14.58 1.61
N SER A 25 -4.44 14.64 2.72
CA SER A 25 -3.25 15.47 2.84
C SER A 25 -2.05 14.88 2.07
N GLU A 26 -1.06 15.73 1.77
CA GLU A 26 0.16 15.28 1.11
C GLU A 26 1.00 14.32 1.99
N GLU A 27 1.05 14.58 3.28
CA GLU A 27 1.70 13.71 4.26
C GLU A 27 1.08 12.31 4.31
N PHE A 28 -0.24 12.21 4.15
CA PHE A 28 -0.93 10.92 4.10
C PHE A 28 -0.44 10.04 2.94
N TYR A 29 -0.20 10.61 1.75
CA TYR A 29 0.32 9.83 0.63
C TYR A 29 1.70 9.25 0.93
N SER A 30 2.59 10.06 1.53
CA SER A 30 3.92 9.61 1.92
C SER A 30 3.86 8.47 2.96
N ALA A 31 3.03 8.64 4.00
CA ALA A 31 2.86 7.63 5.03
C ALA A 31 2.19 6.34 4.50
N LEU A 32 1.22 6.46 3.60
CA LEU A 32 0.60 5.33 2.94
C LEU A 32 1.60 4.56 2.07
N GLU A 33 2.45 5.27 1.32
CA GLU A 33 3.48 4.65 0.50
C GLU A 33 4.48 3.86 1.36
N GLU A 34 4.89 4.41 2.50
CA GLU A 34 5.75 3.71 3.46
C GLU A 34 5.07 2.45 4.03
N LYS A 35 3.80 2.54 4.43
CA LYS A 35 3.03 1.37 4.88
C LYS A 35 2.95 0.27 3.82
N VAL A 36 2.70 0.64 2.57
CA VAL A 36 2.64 -0.33 1.46
C VAL A 36 4.00 -0.98 1.23
N LYS A 37 5.10 -0.23 1.29
CA LYS A 37 6.47 -0.77 1.19
C LYS A 37 6.74 -1.78 2.29
N ASN A 38 6.41 -1.43 3.54
CA ASN A 38 6.62 -2.32 4.68
C ASN A 38 5.78 -3.60 4.56
N LEU A 39 4.50 -3.49 4.18
CA LEU A 39 3.63 -4.63 3.96
C LEU A 39 4.16 -5.60 2.89
N ILE A 40 4.63 -5.07 1.76
CA ILE A 40 5.24 -5.87 0.68
C ILE A 40 6.55 -6.51 1.16
N GLY A 41 7.37 -5.79 1.92
CA GLY A 41 8.61 -6.29 2.50
C GLY A 41 8.36 -7.48 3.43
N ASP A 42 7.41 -7.33 4.35
CA ASP A 42 7.01 -8.38 5.29
C ASP A 42 6.42 -9.60 4.58
N ALA A 43 5.61 -9.38 3.54
CA ALA A 43 5.06 -10.46 2.72
C ALA A 43 6.15 -11.21 1.94
N SER A 44 7.09 -10.47 1.36
CA SER A 44 8.23 -11.06 0.65
C SER A 44 9.12 -11.87 1.58
N LYS A 45 9.35 -11.37 2.80
CA LYS A 45 10.09 -12.09 3.85
C LYS A 45 9.35 -13.36 4.26
N ARG A 46 8.04 -13.31 4.49
CA ARG A 46 7.21 -14.49 4.80
C ARG A 46 7.27 -15.54 3.69
N ALA A 47 7.15 -15.12 2.43
CA ALA A 47 7.25 -16.03 1.30
C ALA A 47 8.61 -16.73 1.27
N LYS A 48 9.70 -15.97 1.45
CA LYS A 48 11.06 -16.50 1.41
C LYS A 48 11.37 -17.45 2.57
N LEU A 49 10.93 -17.12 3.78
CA LEU A 49 11.08 -17.97 4.97
C LEU A 49 10.30 -19.28 4.85
N ASN A 50 9.25 -19.32 4.01
CA ASN A 50 8.52 -20.54 3.67
C ASN A 50 9.04 -21.21 2.38
N SER A 51 10.27 -20.92 1.97
CA SER A 51 10.92 -21.50 0.77
C SER A 51 10.16 -21.27 -0.54
N ARG A 52 9.36 -20.21 -0.63
CA ARG A 52 8.61 -19.83 -1.83
C ARG A 52 9.26 -18.64 -2.54
N ASN A 53 9.14 -18.61 -3.86
CA ASN A 53 9.57 -17.49 -4.72
C ASN A 53 8.39 -16.64 -5.22
N THR A 54 7.17 -16.96 -4.79
CA THR A 54 5.95 -16.25 -5.15
C THR A 54 5.32 -15.70 -3.87
N VAL A 55 5.13 -14.38 -3.81
CA VAL A 55 4.35 -13.73 -2.76
C VAL A 55 2.87 -14.03 -3.01
N MET A 56 2.19 -14.57 -2.02
CA MET A 56 0.80 -15.00 -2.11
C MET A 56 -0.07 -14.24 -1.11
N ALA A 57 -1.39 -14.35 -1.25
CA ALA A 57 -2.34 -13.72 -0.32
C ALA A 57 -2.10 -14.11 1.16
N ARG A 58 -1.61 -15.32 1.43
CA ARG A 58 -1.26 -15.79 2.79
C ARG A 58 -0.04 -15.09 3.40
N ASP A 59 0.73 -14.40 2.57
CA ASP A 59 1.91 -13.64 3.00
C ASP A 59 1.57 -12.20 3.32
N LEU A 60 0.36 -11.71 3.04
CA LEU A 60 -0.08 -10.37 3.44
C LEU A 60 -0.41 -10.31 4.93
#